data_AF-C9Y125-F1
#
_entry.id   AF-C9Y125-F1
#
_cell.length_a   1.000
_cell.length_b   1.000
_cell.length_c   1.000
_cell.angle_alpha   90.00
_cell.angle_beta   90.00
_cell.angle_gamma   90.00
#
_symmetry.space_group_name_H-M   'P 1'
#
loop_
_entity.id
_entity.type
_entity.pdbx_description
1 polymer ?
#
loop_
_entity_poly.entity_id
_entity_poly.type
_entity_poly.pdbx_seq_one_letter_code
_entity_poly.pdbx_strand_id
1 'polypeptide(L)' 'MGVQCTTQMAVTFNIISNDKYIYLDDGKSEISVNDVPLNTKVDLPEGDSSLHVKDYLTGVTKEGYHTGSSVLVMMPY' A
#
# COMPACT_ATOMS: atom_id res chain seq x y z
N MET A 1 -7.10 7.37 -0.09
CA MET A 1 -6.79 7.72 1.30
C MET A 1 -6.49 9.20 1.36
N GLY A 2 -7.27 9.97 2.11
CA GLY A 2 -6.97 11.39 2.35
C GLY A 2 -5.99 11.53 3.51
N VAL A 3 -4.94 12.32 3.32
CA VAL A 3 -3.93 12.64 4.34
C VAL A 3 -3.76 14.15 4.39
N GLN A 4 -3.85 14.74 5.58
CA GLN A 4 -3.64 16.17 5.78
C GLN A 4 -2.35 16.39 6.56
N CYS A 5 -1.43 17.17 5.99
CA CYS A 5 -0.13 17.48 6.59
C CYS A 5 -0.08 18.95 7.01
N THR A 6 0.42 19.23 8.22
CA THR A 6 0.61 20.62 8.71
C THR A 6 1.91 21.27 8.20
N THR A 7 2.84 20.46 7.72
CA THR A 7 4.09 20.87 7.07
C THR A 7 4.44 19.83 6.01
N GLN A 8 5.21 20.19 4.99
CA GLN A 8 5.74 19.21 4.04
C GLN A 8 6.53 18.11 4.76
N MET A 9 6.29 16.85 4.39
CA MET A 9 7.01 15.70 4.93
C MET A 9 7.21 14.59 3.89
N ALA A 10 8.24 13.79 4.08
CA ALA A 10 8.46 12.57 3.31
C ALA A 10 8.09 11.37 4.18
N VAL A 11 7.29 10.47 3.61
CA VAL A 11 6.88 9.23 4.27
C VAL A 11 7.24 8.02 3.42
N THR A 12 7.27 6.86 4.05
CA THR A 12 7.30 5.56 3.41
C THR A 12 6.09 4.76 3.85
N PHE A 13 5.58 3.92 2.96
CA PHE A 13 4.50 2.99 3.24
C PHE A 13 5.01 1.56 3.16
N ASN A 14 4.69 0.75 4.15
CA ASN A 14 4.95 -0.69 4.16
C ASN A 14 3.76 -1.46 4.73
N ILE A 15 3.73 -2.77 4.54
CA ILE A 15 2.80 -3.65 5.25
C ILE A 15 3.50 -4.29 6.45
N ILE A 16 2.75 -4.68 7.47
CA ILE A 16 3.31 -5.24 8.73
C ILE A 16 4.25 -6.43 8.50
N SER A 17 3.98 -7.27 7.50
CA SER A 17 4.83 -8.41 7.13
C SER A 17 6.19 -7.99 6.56
N ASN A 18 6.36 -6.71 6.24
CA ASN A 18 7.49 -6.13 5.51
C ASN A 18 7.73 -6.76 4.13
N ASP A 19 6.74 -7.46 3.59
CA ASP A 19 6.69 -7.96 2.22
C ASP A 19 6.09 -6.88 1.29
N LYS A 20 6.04 -7.14 -0.01
CA LYS A 20 5.29 -6.38 -1.02
C LYS A 20 3.89 -6.94 -1.26
N TYR A 21 3.63 -8.14 -0.75
CA TYR A 21 2.43 -8.91 -1.05
C TYR A 21 1.52 -9.10 0.18
N ILE A 22 0.22 -9.04 -0.06
CA ILE A 22 -0.80 -9.64 0.81
C ILE A 22 -1.09 -11.03 0.26
N TYR A 23 -0.81 -12.07 1.05
CA TYR A 23 -1.12 -13.44 0.66
C TYR A 23 -2.61 -13.71 0.84
N LEU A 24 -3.18 -14.39 -0.15
CA LEU A 24 -4.55 -14.87 -0.14
C LEU A 24 -4.54 -16.39 0.10
N ASP A 25 -5.71 -16.99 0.22
CA ASP A 25 -5.88 -18.44 0.26
C ASP A 25 -5.47 -19.14 -1.06
N ASP A 26 -5.58 -18.44 -2.19
CA ASP A 26 -4.92 -18.78 -3.47
C ASP A 26 -4.32 -17.52 -4.09
N GLY A 27 -3.07 -17.59 -4.53
CA GLY A 27 -2.35 -16.42 -5.06
C GLY A 27 -2.01 -15.35 -4.01
N LYS A 28 -1.79 -14.12 -4.50
CA LYS A 28 -1.36 -12.97 -3.70
C LYS A 28 -1.71 -11.66 -4.40
N SER A 29 -1.76 -10.57 -3.64
CA SER A 29 -1.97 -9.23 -4.16
C SER A 29 -0.76 -8.33 -3.88
N GLU A 30 -0.17 -7.76 -4.93
CA GLU A 30 0.90 -6.76 -4.80
C GLU A 30 0.30 -5.39 -4.53
N ILE A 31 0.78 -4.72 -3.48
CA ILE A 31 0.26 -3.41 -3.09
C ILE A 31 1.22 -2.30 -3.53
N SER A 32 0.65 -1.22 -4.08
CA SER A 32 1.36 0.02 -4.38
C SER A 32 0.56 1.24 -3.90
N VAL A 33 1.26 2.33 -3.64
CA VAL A 33 0.66 3.62 -3.27
C VAL A 33 1.04 4.64 -4.34
N ASN A 34 0.04 5.27 -4.96
CA ASN A 34 0.21 6.16 -6.12
C ASN A 34 1.01 5.54 -7.28
N ASP A 35 0.77 4.26 -7.57
CA ASP A 35 1.49 3.47 -8.58
C ASP A 35 3.01 3.35 -8.32
N VAL A 36 3.46 3.66 -7.09
CA VAL A 36 4.84 3.44 -6.65
C VAL A 36 4.90 2.25 -5.68
N PRO A 37 5.94 1.39 -5.76
CA PRO A 37 6.11 0.27 -4.84
C PRO A 37 6.15 0.70 -3.38
N LEU A 38 5.77 -0.21 -2.46
CA LEU A 38 6.02 -0.02 -1.03
C LEU A 38 7.52 0.16 -0.74
N ASN A 39 7.82 0.74 0.44
CA ASN A 39 9.17 1.09 0.87
C ASN A 39 9.88 2.12 -0.02
N THR A 40 9.11 2.97 -0.70
CA THR A 40 9.63 4.09 -1.48
C THR A 40 9.24 5.42 -0.84
N LYS A 41 10.02 6.46 -1.14
CA LYS A 41 9.75 7.81 -0.68
C LYS A 41 8.49 8.35 -1.34
N VAL A 42 7.55 8.82 -0.53
CA VAL A 42 6.38 9.59 -0.96
C VAL A 42 6.45 10.96 -0.32
N ASP A 43 6.54 12.00 -1.14
CA ASP A 43 6.50 13.38 -0.67
C ASP A 43 5.04 13.83 -0.49
N LEU A 44 4.70 14.27 0.73
CA LEU A 44 3.41 14.83 1.08
C LEU A 44 3.56 16.34 1.29
N PRO A 45 2.94 17.18 0.43
CA PRO A 45 2.93 18.63 0.64
C PRO A 45 2.11 19.01 1.89
N GLU A 46 2.35 20.22 2.40
CA GLU A 46 1.43 20.83 3.38
C GLU A 46 0.01 20.95 2.79
N GLY A 47 -1.00 20.69 3.61
CA GLY A 47 -2.40 20.64 3.22
C GLY A 47 -2.87 19.23 2.90
N ASP A 48 -3.86 19.11 2.01
CA ASP A 48 -4.52 17.86 1.68
C ASP A 48 -3.80 17.09 0.57
N SER A 49 -3.63 15.79 0.77
CA SER A 49 -3.12 14.83 -0.21
C SER A 49 -4.11 13.68 -0.38
N SER A 50 -4.33 13.25 -1.62
CA SER A 50 -5.06 12.03 -1.94
C SER A 50 -4.10 10.96 -2.43
N LEU A 51 -4.03 9.86 -1.69
CA LEU A 51 -3.19 8.71 -2.01
C LEU A 51 -4.06 7.55 -2.49
N HIS A 52 -3.72 6.97 -3.63
CA HIS A 52 -4.40 5.82 -4.20
C HIS A 52 -3.67 4.54 -3.77
N VAL A 53 -4.35 3.69 -3.01
CA VAL A 53 -3.89 2.33 -2.74
C VAL A 53 -4.37 1.46 -3.88
N LYS A 54 -3.44 0.78 -4.54
CA LYS A 54 -3.73 -0.11 -5.66
C LYS A 54 -3.25 -1.51 -5.32
N ASP A 55 -4.08 -2.47 -5.63
CA ASP A 55 -3.82 -3.88 -5.45
C ASP A 55 -3.76 -4.57 -6.83
N TYR A 56 -2.78 -5.46 -7.00
CA TYR A 56 -2.60 -6.21 -8.23
C TYR A 56 -2.59 -7.71 -7.93
N LEU A 57 -3.68 -8.36 -8.32
CA LEU A 57 -3.89 -9.79 -8.11
C LEU A 57 -2.99 -10.62 -9.04
N THR A 58 -2.29 -11.59 -8.46
CA THR A 58 -1.42 -12.51 -9.20
C THR A 58 -1.43 -13.91 -8.58
N GLY A 59 -1.27 -14.93 -9.41
CA GLY A 59 -1.14 -16.33 -8.97
C GLY A 59 -2.42 -17.01 -8.50
N VAL A 60 -3.61 -16.41 -8.73
CA VAL A 60 -4.89 -17.09 -8.54
C VAL A 60 -5.11 -18.06 -9.70
N THR A 61 -5.44 -19.31 -9.36
CA THR A 61 -5.67 -20.39 -10.34
C THR A 61 -7.00 -21.09 -10.15
N LYS A 62 -7.64 -20.91 -9.00
CA LYS A 62 -8.94 -21.48 -8.69
C LYS A 62 -10.03 -20.41 -8.77
N GLU A 63 -11.23 -20.85 -9.13
CA GLU A 63 -12.42 -20.01 -9.03
C GLU A 63 -12.87 -19.91 -7.57
N GLY A 64 -13.35 -18.74 -7.17
CA GLY A 64 -13.85 -18.51 -5.81
C GLY A 64 -13.51 -17.12 -5.28
N TYR A 65 -13.90 -16.88 -4.03
CA TYR A 65 -13.50 -15.69 -3.31
C TYR A 65 -12.12 -15.91 -2.69
N HIS A 66 -11.16 -15.07 -3.08
CA HIS A 66 -9.83 -15.07 -2.49
C HIS A 66 -9.62 -13.83 -1.65
N THR A 67 -9.47 -14.03 -0.34
CA THR A 67 -9.47 -12.92 0.63
C THR A 67 -8.21 -12.95 1.46
N GLY A 68 -7.65 -11.76 1.67
CA GLY A 68 -6.54 -11.52 2.58
C GLY A 68 -6.62 -10.11 3.12
N SER A 69 -5.96 -9.87 4.23
CA SER A 69 -5.96 -8.57 4.90
C SER A 69 -4.57 -8.24 5.41
N SER A 70 -4.22 -6.96 5.39
CA SER A 70 -3.02 -6.46 6.02
C SER A 70 -3.23 -5.03 6.50
N VAL A 71 -2.25 -4.50 7.20
CA VAL A 71 -2.23 -3.11 7.68
C VAL A 71 -1.15 -2.37 6.91
N LEU A 72 -1.55 -1.26 6.28
CA LEU A 72 -0.62 -0.30 5.69
C LEU A 72 -0.10 0.62 6.78
N VAL A 73 1.19 0.56 7.04
CA VAL A 73 1.88 1.40 8.02
C VAL A 73 2.53 2.57 7.28
N MET A 74 2.31 3.78 7.79
CA MET A 74 2.93 5.01 7.31
C MET A 74 4.01 5.42 8.31
N MET A 75 5.25 5.57 7.84
CA MET A 75 6.39 5.97 8.67
C MET A 75 7.09 7.18 8.04
N PRO A 76 7.74 8.04 8.82
CA PRO A 76 8.70 9.00 8.27
C PRO A 76 9.75 8.28 7.40
N TYR A 77 10.11 8.86 6.27
CA TYR A 77 11.15 8.33 5.38
C TYR A 77 12.56 8.53 5.97
#